data_AF-A0AAU3Z2W3-F1
#
_entry.id   AF-A0AAU3Z2W3-F1
#
_cell.length_a   1.000
_cell.length_b   1.000
_cell.length_c   1.000
_cell.angle_alpha   90.00
_cell.angle_beta   90.00
_cell.angle_gamma   90.00
#
_symmetry.space_group_name_H-M   'P 1'
#
loop_
_entity.id
_entity.type
_entity.pdbx_description
1 polymer ?
#
loop_
_entity_poly.entity_id
_entity_poly.type
_entity_poly.pdbx_seq_one_letter_code
_entity_poly.pdbx_strand_id
1 'polypeptide(L)'
;MRAARPKRAPILMGLAALCALTAGCGIRDTSVPVDAGAAPSRVPCDLPADGGGSPAPQGIPVRVYLVCGSRLVPVDRTVQIAEGRTLSDGLRVAEKLLDELREKPSVSEKEAGFSTDVQESLSVSQGRRSDPAGALRLSRDPADLPANALAQIVCTYAESAAAETDGSVVLGGPGGDPPRAYACTPQLKTRPDAAPELGDVRR
;
A
#
# COMPACT_ATOMS: atom_id res chain seq x y z
N MET A 1 -13.91 -61.31 85.16
CA MET A 1 -14.85 -61.26 84.00
C MET A 1 -14.35 -60.25 82.98
N ARG A 2 -14.82 -60.38 81.74
CA ARG A 2 -14.22 -59.98 80.46
C ARG A 2 -14.07 -58.46 80.19
N ALA A 3 -12.92 -58.14 79.60
CA ALA A 3 -12.59 -57.17 78.54
C ALA A 3 -13.57 -56.04 78.13
N ALA A 4 -13.04 -54.83 77.92
CA ALA A 4 -12.86 -54.24 76.58
C ALA A 4 -12.07 -52.92 76.62
N ARG A 5 -11.12 -52.74 75.68
CA ARG A 5 -10.42 -51.47 75.36
C ARG A 5 -11.07 -50.85 74.11
N PRO A 6 -11.24 -49.52 74.01
CA PRO A 6 -11.35 -48.86 72.72
C PRO A 6 -10.04 -48.17 72.30
N LYS A 7 -9.65 -48.41 71.05
CA LYS A 7 -8.49 -47.86 70.35
C LYS A 7 -8.85 -46.49 69.75
N ARG A 8 -7.94 -45.52 69.87
CA ARG A 8 -7.97 -44.26 69.12
C ARG A 8 -7.60 -44.53 67.66
N ALA A 9 -8.46 -44.17 66.72
CA ALA A 9 -8.19 -44.22 65.29
C ALA A 9 -7.78 -42.82 64.78
N PRO A 10 -6.61 -42.66 64.15
CA PRO A 10 -6.14 -41.37 63.64
C PRO A 10 -6.72 -41.11 62.24
N ILE A 11 -7.82 -40.37 62.17
CA ILE A 11 -8.36 -39.83 60.91
C ILE A 11 -7.65 -38.51 60.63
N LEU A 12 -6.36 -38.53 60.30
CA LEU A 12 -5.66 -37.29 59.90
C LEU A 12 -4.42 -37.55 59.04
N MET A 13 -4.44 -38.59 58.21
CA MET A 13 -3.31 -38.94 57.34
C MET A 13 -3.71 -39.31 55.90
N GLY A 14 -4.92 -38.92 55.47
CA GLY A 14 -5.40 -39.15 54.09
C GLY A 14 -5.37 -37.93 53.19
N LEU A 15 -5.38 -36.70 53.74
CA LEU A 15 -5.60 -35.48 52.94
C LEU A 15 -4.31 -34.88 52.35
N ALA A 16 -3.13 -35.21 52.88
CA ALA A 16 -1.86 -34.67 52.39
C ALA A 16 -1.30 -35.40 51.15
N ALA A 17 -1.81 -36.60 50.83
CA ALA A 17 -1.28 -37.43 49.74
C ALA A 17 -1.86 -37.08 48.35
N LEU A 18 -2.95 -36.31 48.27
CA LEU A 18 -3.63 -36.07 46.99
C LEU A 18 -3.15 -34.80 46.25
N CYS A 19 -2.43 -33.88 46.91
CA CYS A 19 -1.91 -32.66 46.27
C CYS A 19 -0.56 -32.85 45.55
N ALA A 20 0.10 -34.01 45.67
CA ALA A 20 1.41 -34.24 45.06
C ALA A 20 1.36 -34.78 43.60
N LEU A 21 0.18 -35.16 43.11
CA LEU A 21 0.00 -35.78 41.78
C LEU A 21 -0.33 -34.77 40.66
N THR A 22 -0.38 -33.47 40.97
CA THR A 22 -0.50 -32.40 39.96
C THR A 22 0.84 -31.76 39.60
N ALA A 23 1.96 -32.37 40.00
CA ALA A 23 3.28 -32.02 39.46
C ALA A 23 3.27 -32.36 37.96
N GLY A 24 3.15 -31.31 37.16
CA GLY A 24 2.76 -31.37 35.76
C GLY A 24 3.58 -32.34 34.93
N CYS A 25 2.91 -32.96 33.96
CA CYS A 25 3.53 -33.49 32.76
C CYS A 25 4.27 -32.34 32.06
N GLY A 26 5.53 -32.14 32.43
CA GLY A 26 6.41 -31.17 31.79
C GLY A 26 6.55 -31.55 30.33
N ILE A 27 5.94 -30.75 29.44
CA ILE A 27 6.29 -30.75 28.03
C ILE A 27 7.79 -30.47 28.00
N ARG A 28 8.58 -31.48 27.62
CA ARG A 28 9.95 -31.22 27.20
C ARG A 28 9.82 -30.37 25.95
N ASP A 29 10.15 -29.10 26.05
CA ASP A 29 10.50 -28.31 24.89
C ASP A 29 11.62 -29.07 24.19
N THR A 30 11.27 -29.83 23.15
CA THR A 30 12.23 -30.22 22.14
C THR A 30 12.54 -28.94 21.39
N SER A 31 13.39 -28.10 21.99
CA SER A 31 14.03 -26.99 21.32
C SER A 31 14.93 -27.59 20.26
N VAL A 32 14.35 -27.94 19.12
CA VAL A 32 15.13 -28.18 17.92
C VAL A 32 15.86 -26.86 17.69
N PRO A 33 17.21 -26.86 17.66
CA PRO A 33 17.94 -25.71 17.16
C PRO A 33 17.58 -25.64 15.68
N VAL A 34 16.50 -24.94 15.37
CA VAL A 34 16.27 -24.53 14.01
C VAL A 34 17.34 -23.48 13.75
N ASP A 35 18.35 -23.89 13.00
CA ASP A 35 19.08 -22.99 12.11
C ASP A 35 18.06 -22.48 11.08
N ALA A 36 17.07 -21.73 11.56
CA ALA A 36 16.24 -20.87 10.75
C ALA A 36 17.20 -19.75 10.35
N GLY A 37 18.06 -20.04 9.36
CA GLY A 37 18.87 -19.03 8.71
C GLY A 37 18.03 -17.79 8.49
N ALA A 38 18.64 -16.62 8.73
CA ALA A 38 17.98 -15.32 8.88
C ALA A 38 16.57 -15.30 8.23
N ALA A 39 15.52 -15.24 9.06
CA ALA A 39 14.15 -15.15 8.58
C ALA A 39 14.10 -14.15 7.42
N PRO A 40 13.49 -14.48 6.27
CA PRO A 40 13.55 -13.62 5.09
C PRO A 40 13.07 -12.23 5.51
N SER A 41 14.02 -11.30 5.63
CA SER A 41 13.75 -9.94 6.02
C SER A 41 12.83 -9.40 4.95
N ARG A 42 11.60 -9.06 5.33
CA ARG A 42 10.70 -8.33 4.44
C ARG A 42 11.48 -7.10 4.02
N VAL A 43 11.75 -7.01 2.73
CA VAL A 43 12.43 -5.86 2.16
C VAL A 43 11.63 -4.64 2.61
N PRO A 44 12.23 -3.73 3.39
CA PRO A 44 11.53 -2.52 3.78
C PRO A 44 11.24 -1.75 2.49
N CYS A 45 10.00 -1.26 2.34
CA CYS A 45 9.58 -0.37 1.25
C CYS A 45 10.23 1.01 1.41
N ASP A 46 11.54 1.02 1.63
CA ASP A 46 12.36 2.17 1.93
C ASP A 46 13.45 2.21 0.88
N LEU A 47 13.46 3.29 0.11
CA LEU A 47 14.60 3.57 -0.75
C LEU A 47 15.73 4.11 0.14
N PRO A 48 16.99 3.69 -0.09
CA PRO A 48 18.12 4.36 0.52
C PRO A 48 18.00 5.85 0.19
N ALA A 49 18.06 6.72 1.22
CA ALA A 49 18.24 8.14 0.96
C ALA A 49 19.52 8.27 0.12
N ASP A 50 19.47 9.00 -1.00
CA ASP A 50 20.59 9.17 -1.94
C ASP A 50 21.85 9.65 -1.19
N GLY A 51 22.62 8.67 -0.71
CA GLY A 51 23.69 8.84 0.25
C GLY A 51 24.99 9.02 -0.49
N GLY A 52 25.29 10.25 -0.88
CA GLY A 52 26.65 10.68 -1.19
C GLY A 52 26.91 11.12 -2.63
N GLY A 53 27.15 12.42 -2.81
CA GLY A 53 28.12 12.95 -3.77
C GLY A 53 27.79 12.89 -5.27
N SER A 54 26.69 12.29 -5.70
CA SER A 54 26.27 12.38 -7.10
C SER A 54 25.68 13.77 -7.37
N PRO A 55 26.02 14.46 -8.48
CA PRO A 55 25.38 15.71 -8.85
C PRO A 55 23.86 15.52 -8.82
N ALA A 56 23.14 16.42 -8.13
CA ALA A 56 21.68 16.37 -8.09
C ALA A 56 21.18 16.27 -9.55
N PRO A 57 20.36 15.25 -9.88
CA PRO A 57 19.83 15.14 -11.23
C PRO A 57 19.12 16.44 -11.55
N GLN A 58 19.56 17.10 -12.62
CA GLN A 58 18.89 18.31 -13.11
C GLN A 58 17.45 17.91 -13.43
N GLY A 59 16.42 18.55 -12.87
CA GLY A 59 15.04 18.14 -13.11
C GLY A 59 14.08 18.54 -12.00
N ILE A 60 12.80 18.24 -12.19
CA ILE A 60 11.75 18.54 -11.21
C ILE A 60 11.43 17.27 -10.42
N PRO A 61 11.52 17.29 -9.08
CA PRO A 61 11.07 16.17 -8.27
C PRO A 61 9.55 16.03 -8.39
N VAL A 62 9.09 14.81 -8.66
CA VAL A 62 7.68 14.44 -8.68
C VAL A 62 7.48 13.27 -7.74
N ARG A 63 6.26 13.14 -7.22
CA ARG A 63 5.87 12.03 -6.36
C ARG A 63 4.93 11.12 -7.11
N VAL A 64 5.27 9.84 -7.18
CA VAL A 64 4.41 8.78 -7.72
C VAL A 64 4.10 7.76 -6.64
N TYR A 65 2.96 7.09 -6.75
CA TYR A 65 2.58 6.02 -5.83
C TYR A 65 2.82 4.66 -6.48
N LEU A 66 3.73 3.88 -5.89
CA LEU A 66 4.06 2.53 -6.34
C LEU A 66 3.51 1.48 -5.38
N VAL A 67 3.31 0.27 -5.89
CA VAL A 67 2.92 -0.88 -5.06
C VAL A 67 4.13 -1.39 -4.32
N CYS A 68 4.00 -1.61 -3.02
CA CYS A 68 4.96 -2.38 -2.24
C CYS A 68 4.22 -3.30 -1.26
N GLY A 69 4.31 -4.61 -1.49
CA GLY A 69 3.44 -5.58 -0.83
C GLY A 69 1.97 -5.38 -1.23
N SER A 70 1.10 -5.10 -0.27
CA SER A 70 -0.34 -4.92 -0.48
C SER A 70 -0.82 -3.46 -0.34
N ARG A 71 0.11 -2.50 -0.42
CA ARG A 71 -0.17 -1.08 -0.18
C ARG A 71 0.53 -0.21 -1.21
N LEU A 72 0.08 1.03 -1.33
CA LEU A 72 0.76 2.08 -2.06
C LEU A 72 1.71 2.84 -1.14
N VAL A 73 2.89 3.12 -1.65
CA VAL A 73 3.94 3.89 -0.97
C VAL A 73 4.42 5.00 -1.92
N PRO A 74 4.54 6.25 -1.45
CA PRO A 74 5.05 7.33 -2.28
C PRO A 74 6.52 7.11 -2.58
N VAL A 75 6.90 7.36 -3.83
CA VAL A 75 8.28 7.32 -4.32
C VAL A 75 8.55 8.63 -5.03
N ASP A 76 9.62 9.29 -4.63
CA ASP A 76 10.08 10.52 -5.27
C ASP A 76 10.94 10.17 -6.49
N ARG A 77 10.57 10.70 -7.65
CA ARG A 77 11.29 10.55 -8.92
C ARG A 77 11.65 11.92 -9.47
N THR A 78 12.57 11.97 -10.42
CA THR A 78 12.97 13.24 -11.06
C THR A 78 12.60 13.23 -12.53
N VAL A 79 11.77 14.19 -12.94
CA VAL A 79 11.36 14.34 -14.34
C VAL A 79 12.24 15.37 -15.04
N GLN A 80 12.75 14.98 -16.20
CA GLN A 80 13.42 15.90 -17.10
C GLN A 80 12.39 16.72 -17.87
N ILE A 81 12.47 18.04 -17.74
CA ILE A 81 11.66 18.94 -18.55
C ILE A 81 12.61 19.71 -19.45
N ALA A 82 12.43 19.58 -20.77
CA ALA A 82 13.20 20.36 -21.73
C ALA A 82 13.14 21.84 -21.34
N GLU A 83 14.31 22.50 -21.31
CA GLU A 83 14.48 23.89 -20.89
C GLU A 83 13.41 24.80 -21.51
N GLY A 84 12.74 25.60 -20.67
CA GLY A 84 11.69 26.54 -21.08
C GLY A 84 10.26 26.00 -21.03
N ARG A 85 10.02 24.73 -20.67
CA ARG A 85 8.67 24.22 -20.39
C ARG A 85 8.44 24.14 -18.88
N THR A 86 7.43 24.83 -18.37
CA THR A 86 6.92 24.65 -17.00
C THR A 86 5.73 23.67 -17.01
N LEU A 87 5.54 22.91 -15.92
CA LEU A 87 4.35 22.08 -15.69
C LEU A 87 3.18 22.94 -15.17
N SER A 88 2.80 23.96 -15.91
CA SER A 88 1.76 24.91 -15.49
C SER A 88 0.34 24.54 -15.95
N ASP A 89 0.17 23.36 -16.55
CA ASP A 89 -1.12 22.82 -17.02
C ASP A 89 -1.35 21.43 -16.40
N GLY A 90 -2.52 21.23 -15.79
CA GLY A 90 -2.91 19.99 -15.12
C GLY A 90 -2.89 18.78 -16.05
N LEU A 91 -3.24 18.93 -17.34
CA LEU A 91 -3.13 17.83 -18.31
C LEU A 91 -1.66 17.43 -18.54
N ARG A 92 -0.78 18.41 -18.71
CA ARG A 92 0.65 18.14 -18.93
C ARG A 92 1.30 17.50 -17.71
N VAL A 93 0.89 17.91 -16.51
CA VAL A 93 1.29 17.27 -15.25
C VAL A 93 0.82 15.81 -15.24
N ALA A 94 -0.46 15.56 -15.55
CA ALA A 94 -1.03 14.22 -15.59
C ALA A 94 -0.31 13.32 -16.62
N GLU A 95 -0.05 13.81 -17.82
CA GLU A 95 0.70 13.08 -18.85
C GLU A 95 2.09 12.68 -18.33
N LYS A 96 2.82 13.61 -17.71
CA LYS A 96 4.17 13.33 -17.18
C LYS A 96 4.14 12.35 -16.01
N LEU A 97 3.18 12.49 -15.10
CA LEU A 97 3.03 11.57 -13.97
C LEU A 97 2.61 10.17 -14.43
N LEU A 98 1.78 10.07 -15.48
CA LEU A 98 1.44 8.79 -16.08
C LEU A 98 2.65 8.16 -16.77
N ASP A 99 3.47 8.95 -17.47
CA ASP A 99 4.72 8.48 -18.05
C ASP A 99 5.58 7.82 -16.95
N GLU A 100 5.78 8.52 -15.83
CA GLU A 100 6.53 7.99 -14.68
C GLU A 100 5.89 6.72 -14.09
N LEU A 101 4.57 6.66 -13.91
CA LEU A 101 3.90 5.46 -13.38
C LEU A 101 4.07 4.22 -14.27
N ARG A 102 4.17 4.41 -15.59
CA ARG A 102 4.36 3.32 -16.56
C ARG A 102 5.81 2.88 -16.64
N GLU A 103 6.75 3.75 -16.30
CA GLU A 103 8.17 3.38 -16.26
C GLU A 103 8.39 2.23 -15.29
N LYS A 104 9.08 1.19 -15.79
CA LYS A 104 9.42 0.04 -14.96
C LYS A 104 10.23 0.53 -13.76
N PRO A 105 9.96 0.03 -12.54
CA PRO A 105 10.72 0.47 -11.38
C PRO A 105 12.22 0.30 -11.61
N SER A 106 13.00 1.27 -11.13
CA SER A 106 14.46 1.27 -11.23
C SER A 106 15.05 0.03 -10.54
N VAL A 107 16.36 -0.20 -10.71
CA VAL A 107 17.02 -1.33 -10.03
C VAL A 107 16.86 -1.22 -8.51
N SER A 108 17.11 -0.03 -7.94
CA SER A 108 16.97 0.20 -6.50
C SER A 108 15.52 0.09 -6.02
N GLU A 109 14.55 0.57 -6.81
CA GLU A 109 13.13 0.40 -6.50
C GLU A 109 12.71 -1.08 -6.51
N LYS A 110 13.16 -1.86 -7.50
CA LYS A 110 12.89 -3.30 -7.54
C LYS A 110 13.53 -4.04 -6.38
N GLU A 111 14.77 -3.71 -6.05
CA GLU A 111 15.48 -4.29 -4.90
C GLU A 111 14.80 -3.94 -3.58
N ALA A 112 14.13 -2.78 -3.48
CA ALA A 112 13.29 -2.36 -2.36
C ALA A 112 11.86 -2.93 -2.41
N GLY A 113 11.52 -3.76 -3.41
CA GLY A 113 10.24 -4.47 -3.51
C GLY A 113 9.11 -3.67 -4.16
N PHE A 114 9.41 -2.58 -4.85
CA PHE A 114 8.41 -1.79 -5.56
C PHE A 114 8.02 -2.39 -6.92
N SER A 115 6.73 -2.29 -7.24
CA SER A 115 6.17 -2.63 -8.56
C SER A 115 5.20 -1.55 -9.04
N THR A 116 4.88 -1.59 -10.33
CA THR A 116 3.78 -0.82 -10.92
C THR A 116 2.86 -1.75 -11.70
N ASP A 117 1.55 -1.55 -11.55
CA ASP A 117 0.51 -2.28 -12.27
C ASP A 117 -0.07 -1.42 -13.41
N VAL A 118 0.42 -0.20 -13.60
CA VAL A 118 0.02 0.70 -14.68
C VAL A 118 0.63 0.24 -16.00
N GLN A 119 -0.23 -0.06 -16.98
CA GLN A 119 0.17 -0.59 -18.28
C GLN A 119 0.83 0.48 -19.16
N GLU A 120 1.89 0.08 -19.89
CA GLU A 120 2.66 0.95 -20.79
C GLU A 120 1.82 1.64 -21.87
N SER A 121 0.73 1.00 -22.33
CA SER A 121 -0.16 1.54 -23.35
C SER A 121 -1.25 2.49 -22.81
N LEU A 122 -1.36 2.64 -21.48
CA LEU A 122 -2.34 3.56 -20.90
C LEU A 122 -1.91 5.00 -21.20
N SER A 123 -2.85 5.81 -21.69
CA SER A 123 -2.64 7.23 -21.94
C SER A 123 -3.74 8.07 -21.30
N VAL A 124 -3.45 9.35 -21.10
CA VAL A 124 -4.38 10.35 -20.57
C VAL A 124 -4.55 11.44 -21.62
N SER A 125 -5.75 11.99 -21.66
CA SER A 125 -6.14 13.07 -22.56
C SER A 125 -7.03 14.06 -21.82
N GLN A 126 -7.23 15.23 -22.42
CA GLN A 126 -8.16 16.21 -21.89
C GLN A 126 -9.60 15.66 -21.85
N GLY A 127 -10.36 16.07 -20.84
CA GLY A 127 -11.80 15.92 -20.80
C GLY A 127 -12.48 16.53 -22.03
N ARG A 128 -13.67 16.01 -22.34
CA ARG A 128 -14.51 16.50 -23.43
C ARG A 128 -15.16 17.82 -23.02
N ARG A 129 -15.67 18.55 -24.02
CA ARG A 129 -16.43 19.80 -23.79
C ARG A 129 -17.65 19.60 -22.87
N SER A 130 -18.22 18.40 -22.82
CA SER A 130 -19.36 18.05 -21.95
C SER A 130 -18.96 17.64 -20.53
N ASP A 131 -17.67 17.42 -20.28
CA ASP A 131 -17.14 16.99 -19.00
C ASP A 131 -16.93 18.22 -18.09
N PRO A 132 -16.86 18.02 -16.75
CA PRO A 132 -16.43 19.07 -15.85
C PRO A 132 -15.07 19.65 -16.25
N ALA A 133 -14.85 20.92 -15.93
CA ALA A 133 -13.53 21.53 -16.10
C ALA A 133 -12.48 20.74 -15.30
N GLY A 134 -11.26 20.63 -15.82
CA GLY A 134 -10.19 19.86 -15.17
C GLY A 134 -10.28 18.34 -15.35
N ALA A 135 -11.41 17.80 -15.85
CA ALA A 135 -11.55 16.37 -16.07
C ALA A 135 -10.49 15.81 -17.03
N LEU A 136 -10.01 14.61 -16.72
CA LEU A 136 -9.07 13.85 -17.53
C LEU A 136 -9.73 12.57 -18.05
N ARG A 137 -9.34 12.13 -19.24
CA ARG A 137 -9.82 10.86 -19.81
C ARG A 137 -8.68 9.90 -20.08
N LEU A 138 -8.80 8.70 -19.53
CA LEU A 138 -7.89 7.59 -19.77
C LEU A 138 -8.27 6.87 -21.06
N SER A 139 -7.29 6.22 -21.71
CA SER A 139 -7.52 5.39 -22.91
C SER A 139 -8.26 4.08 -22.63
N ARG A 140 -8.53 3.77 -21.35
CA ARG A 140 -9.38 2.67 -20.87
C ARG A 140 -10.32 3.19 -19.80
N ASP A 141 -11.48 2.57 -19.64
CA ASP A 141 -12.40 2.95 -18.57
C ASP A 141 -11.75 2.70 -17.20
N PRO A 142 -11.79 3.67 -16.27
CA PRO A 142 -11.18 3.52 -14.94
C PRO A 142 -11.64 2.25 -14.20
N ALA A 143 -12.92 1.89 -14.33
CA ALA A 143 -13.50 0.70 -13.73
C ALA A 143 -12.98 -0.63 -14.30
N ASP A 144 -12.36 -0.61 -15.49
CA ASP A 144 -11.76 -1.79 -16.13
C ASP A 144 -10.26 -1.94 -15.82
N LEU A 145 -9.67 -0.97 -15.11
CA LEU A 145 -8.27 -1.05 -14.70
C LEU A 145 -8.10 -2.02 -13.53
N PRO A 146 -6.95 -2.70 -13.42
CA PRO A 146 -6.60 -3.40 -12.18
C PRO A 146 -6.68 -2.44 -10.99
N ALA A 147 -7.19 -2.91 -9.85
CA ALA A 147 -7.44 -2.06 -8.67
C ALA A 147 -6.18 -1.30 -8.22
N ASN A 148 -5.03 -1.98 -8.17
CA ASN A 148 -3.73 -1.35 -7.92
C ASN A 148 -3.41 -0.25 -8.93
N ALA A 149 -3.58 -0.51 -10.23
CA ALA A 149 -3.29 0.48 -11.28
C ALA A 149 -4.15 1.74 -11.14
N LEU A 150 -5.47 1.57 -10.91
CA LEU A 150 -6.36 2.70 -10.66
C LEU A 150 -5.96 3.46 -9.40
N ALA A 151 -5.66 2.76 -8.30
CA ALA A 151 -5.24 3.38 -7.05
C ALA A 151 -3.91 4.15 -7.18
N GLN A 152 -2.93 3.60 -7.90
CA GLN A 152 -1.66 4.28 -8.20
C GLN A 152 -1.89 5.59 -8.96
N ILE A 153 -2.74 5.57 -9.99
CA ILE A 153 -3.09 6.75 -10.79
C ILE A 153 -3.79 7.79 -9.93
N VAL A 154 -4.85 7.40 -9.21
CA VAL A 154 -5.64 8.29 -8.36
C VAL A 154 -4.74 8.96 -7.31
N CYS A 155 -3.91 8.19 -6.60
CA CYS A 155 -3.04 8.73 -5.57
C CYS A 155 -1.91 9.62 -6.09
N THR A 156 -1.38 9.31 -7.27
CA THR A 156 -0.38 10.15 -7.91
C THR A 156 -0.98 11.48 -8.38
N TYR A 157 -2.16 11.46 -9.00
CA TYR A 157 -2.79 12.69 -9.49
C TYR A 157 -3.35 13.57 -8.35
N ALA A 158 -4.01 12.96 -7.36
CA ALA A 158 -4.61 13.65 -6.21
C ALA A 158 -3.61 14.48 -5.39
N GLU A 159 -2.33 14.09 -5.36
CA GLU A 159 -1.27 14.82 -4.65
C GLU A 159 -0.40 15.68 -5.56
N SER A 160 -0.92 16.03 -6.75
CA SER A 160 -0.22 16.83 -7.74
C SER A 160 -1.08 18.01 -8.21
N ALA A 161 -0.51 18.85 -9.07
CA ALA A 161 -1.24 19.92 -9.73
C ALA A 161 -2.29 19.43 -10.77
N ALA A 162 -2.41 18.11 -10.98
CA ALA A 162 -3.49 17.52 -11.77
C ALA A 162 -4.80 17.35 -10.97
N ALA A 163 -4.76 17.54 -9.64
CA ALA A 163 -5.93 17.44 -8.79
C ALA A 163 -6.81 18.70 -8.85
N GLU A 164 -8.08 18.51 -8.55
CA GLU A 164 -8.99 19.57 -8.16
C GLU A 164 -8.57 20.19 -6.82
N THR A 165 -9.15 21.33 -6.46
CA THR A 165 -8.77 22.08 -5.24
C THR A 165 -8.99 21.29 -3.94
N ASP A 166 -9.91 20.32 -3.96
CA ASP A 166 -10.20 19.44 -2.82
C ASP A 166 -9.31 18.19 -2.75
N GLY A 167 -8.32 18.06 -3.64
CA GLY A 167 -7.42 16.91 -3.73
C GLY A 167 -8.09 15.67 -4.35
N SER A 168 -9.27 15.81 -4.96
CA SER A 168 -9.87 14.79 -5.80
C SER A 168 -9.39 14.91 -7.25
N VAL A 169 -9.59 13.85 -8.03
CA VAL A 169 -9.34 13.86 -9.47
C VAL A 169 -10.57 13.35 -10.20
N VAL A 170 -10.93 14.02 -11.29
CA VAL A 170 -12.07 13.65 -12.13
C VAL A 170 -11.57 12.84 -13.32
N LEU A 171 -11.88 11.54 -13.34
CA LEU A 171 -11.45 10.61 -14.38
C LEU A 171 -12.63 10.02 -15.14
N GLY A 172 -12.53 9.99 -16.46
CA GLY A 172 -13.39 9.22 -17.35
C GLY A 172 -12.59 8.26 -18.23
N GLY A 173 -13.26 7.34 -18.90
CA GLY A 173 -12.65 6.51 -19.92
C GLY A 173 -12.83 7.03 -21.35
N PRO A 174 -12.51 6.22 -22.36
CA PRO A 174 -12.67 6.58 -23.76
C PRO A 174 -14.13 6.55 -24.23
N GLY A 175 -15.02 5.89 -23.48
CA GLY A 175 -16.43 5.71 -23.81
C GLY A 175 -17.29 6.99 -23.72
N GLY A 176 -18.61 6.81 -23.79
CA GLY A 176 -19.60 7.87 -23.62
C GLY A 176 -19.94 8.20 -22.17
N ASP A 177 -19.50 7.35 -21.23
CA ASP A 177 -19.87 7.45 -19.82
C ASP A 177 -19.34 8.76 -19.19
N PRO A 178 -20.10 9.33 -18.24
CA PRO A 178 -19.68 10.52 -17.52
C PRO A 178 -18.44 10.22 -16.66
N PRO A 179 -17.49 11.16 -16.55
CA PRO A 179 -16.37 10.99 -15.64
C PRO A 179 -16.85 11.03 -14.17
N ARG A 180 -16.10 10.37 -13.29
CA ARG A 180 -16.38 10.29 -11.85
C ARG A 180 -15.26 10.96 -11.06
N ALA A 181 -15.58 11.41 -9.85
CA ALA A 181 -14.57 11.90 -8.92
C ALA A 181 -13.93 10.73 -8.17
N TYR A 182 -12.62 10.80 -7.96
CA TYR A 182 -11.83 9.83 -7.22
C TYR A 182 -10.99 10.55 -6.17
N ALA A 183 -10.80 9.92 -5.01
CA ALA A 183 -9.96 10.47 -3.96
C ALA A 183 -8.93 9.46 -3.47
N CYS A 184 -7.71 9.96 -3.22
CA CYS A 184 -6.67 9.18 -2.58
C CYS A 184 -6.85 9.16 -1.06
N THR A 185 -7.79 8.34 -0.59
CA THR A 185 -8.03 8.16 0.84
C THR A 185 -6.88 7.38 1.49
N PRO A 186 -6.63 7.55 2.80
CA PRO A 186 -5.70 6.69 3.53
C PRO A 186 -6.02 5.20 3.37
N GLN A 187 -7.31 4.86 3.29
CA GLN A 187 -7.78 3.50 3.07
C GLN A 187 -7.33 2.97 1.71
N LEU A 188 -7.47 3.76 0.64
CA LEU A 188 -7.02 3.39 -0.71
C LEU A 188 -5.51 3.12 -0.75
N LYS A 189 -4.71 3.93 -0.04
CA LYS A 189 -3.26 3.69 0.08
C LYS A 189 -2.93 2.37 0.77
N THR A 190 -3.71 1.96 1.77
CA THR A 190 -3.46 0.71 2.51
C THR A 190 -4.11 -0.54 1.90
N ARG A 191 -5.16 -0.34 1.09
CA ARG A 191 -5.98 -1.36 0.45
C ARG A 191 -6.41 -0.86 -0.93
N PRO A 192 -5.59 -1.07 -1.97
CA PRO A 192 -5.87 -0.55 -3.32
C PRO A 192 -7.14 -1.12 -3.96
N ASP A 193 -7.70 -2.20 -3.42
CA ASP A 193 -9.00 -2.79 -3.78
C ASP A 193 -10.20 -2.07 -3.14
N ALA A 194 -9.96 -1.12 -2.23
CA ALA A 194 -11.01 -0.24 -1.71
C ALA A 194 -11.56 0.64 -2.83
N ALA A 195 -12.87 0.90 -2.82
CA ALA A 195 -13.50 1.79 -3.79
C ALA A 195 -12.89 3.21 -3.71
N PRO A 196 -12.26 3.72 -4.78
CA PRO A 196 -11.70 5.06 -4.81
C PRO A 196 -12.71 6.13 -5.23
N GLU A 197 -13.85 5.70 -5.77
CA GLU A 197 -14.89 6.56 -6.36
C GLU A 197 -15.68 7.32 -5.29
N LEU A 198 -15.76 8.64 -5.45
CA LEU A 198 -16.65 9.52 -4.69
C LEU A 198 -18.05 9.62 -5.30
N GLY A 199 -18.21 9.15 -6.55
CA GLY A 199 -19.45 9.19 -7.31
C GLY A 199 -19.42 10.17 -8.49
N ASP A 200 -20.60 10.49 -9.01
CA ASP A 200 -20.75 11.38 -10.15
C ASP A 200 -20.42 12.83 -9.77
N VAL A 201 -19.66 13.50 -10.64
CA VAL A 201 -19.29 14.91 -10.45
C VAL A 201 -20.50 15.78 -10.79
N ARG A 202 -20.97 16.59 -9.83
CA ARG A 202 -21.99 17.61 -10.12
C ARG A 202 -21.34 18.73 -10.94
N ARG A 203 -21.98 19.07 -12.06
CA ARG A 203 -21.59 20.22 -12.91
C ARG A 203 -21.85 21.55 -12.23
#